data_AF-C6J1I9-F1
#
_entry.id   AF-C6J1I9-F1
#
_cell.length_a   1.000
_cell.length_b   1.000
_cell.length_c   1.000
_cell.angle_alpha   90.00
_cell.angle_beta   90.00
_cell.angle_gamma   90.00
#
_symmetry.space_group_name_H-M   'P 1'
#
loop_
_entity.id
_entity.type
_entity.pdbx_description
1 polymer ?
#
loop_
_entity_poly.entity_id
_entity_poly.type
_entity_poly.pdbx_seq_one_letter_code
_entity_poly.pdbx_strand_id
1 'polypeptide(L)'
;MKRNTVEMITLLMTAGLMISGLAVVPAEAAPQSPVEISGKANEAGSALVQERQGVKITNHTIEKKIPEASIKVDYPQLSGLKHKSVQKKINKLFKVKAEKFVANALKEAKAGQPSTQSGNPYEYVGTYKVTYNRDGGLSLYQDWYSYTGGAHGITVRDGLTFWLDNGKLLTLDELLRANPNYRSIVDPEIAKKLQETEGYFGNFKTIGSNPSYYVKDEGVTIFFQLYEYLPYVFGFPEFYFPFSQLLPPGTNPFDFKTR
;
A
#
# COMPACT_ATOMS: atom_id res chain seq x y z
N MET A 1 -19.44 -17.13 -34.11
CA MET A 1 -19.52 -17.07 -32.63
C MET A 1 -18.12 -17.12 -32.06
N LYS A 2 -17.58 -15.99 -31.60
CA LYS A 2 -16.27 -15.91 -30.93
C LYS A 2 -16.48 -16.13 -29.43
N ARG A 3 -15.84 -17.15 -28.86
CA ARG A 3 -15.72 -17.33 -27.41
C ARG A 3 -14.35 -16.79 -26.99
N ASN A 4 -14.36 -15.73 -26.19
CA ASN A 4 -13.18 -15.24 -25.49
C ASN A 4 -12.97 -16.10 -24.24
N THR A 5 -11.84 -16.80 -24.17
CA THR A 5 -11.31 -17.40 -22.95
C THR A 5 -10.51 -16.35 -22.19
N VAL A 6 -10.94 -16.05 -20.96
CA VAL A 6 -10.17 -15.28 -19.99
C VAL A 6 -9.30 -16.27 -19.24
N GLU A 7 -7.98 -16.22 -19.45
CA GLU A 7 -7.04 -16.97 -18.62
C GLU A 7 -6.87 -16.27 -17.27
N MET A 8 -7.29 -16.95 -16.21
CA MET A 8 -7.13 -16.54 -14.82
C MET A 8 -5.90 -17.25 -14.27
N ILE A 9 -4.73 -16.59 -14.32
CA ILE A 9 -3.50 -17.13 -13.72
C ILE A 9 -3.68 -17.10 -12.19
N THR A 10 -3.99 -18.26 -11.63
CA THR A 10 -3.96 -18.53 -10.19
C THR A 10 -2.60 -19.14 -9.89
N LEU A 11 -1.66 -18.34 -9.38
CA LEU A 11 -0.36 -18.84 -8.94
C LEU A 11 -0.51 -19.37 -7.51
N LEU A 12 -0.75 -20.67 -7.37
CA LEU A 12 -0.52 -21.39 -6.11
C LEU A 12 0.98 -21.66 -5.98
N MET A 13 1.67 -20.96 -5.07
CA MET A 13 2.99 -21.39 -4.62
C MET A 13 2.85 -22.28 -3.40
N THR A 14 2.86 -23.60 -3.62
CA THR A 14 3.14 -24.58 -2.58
C THR A 14 4.65 -24.72 -2.45
N ALA A 15 5.26 -24.01 -1.50
CA ALA A 15 6.66 -24.24 -1.13
C ALA A 15 6.72 -25.32 -0.05
N GLY A 16 6.97 -26.57 -0.46
CA GLY A 16 7.45 -27.61 0.43
C GLY A 16 8.97 -27.47 0.57
N LEU A 17 9.45 -27.12 1.76
CA LEU A 17 10.88 -27.20 2.08
C LEU A 17 11.08 -28.22 3.21
N MET A 18 11.70 -29.35 2.86
CA MET A 18 12.32 -30.28 3.80
C MET A 18 13.72 -29.77 4.10
N ILE A 19 14.00 -29.34 5.33
CA ILE A 19 15.38 -29.14 5.81
C ILE A 19 15.52 -29.67 7.24
N SER A 20 16.49 -30.57 7.38
CA SER A 20 17.07 -31.14 8.61
C SER A 20 17.66 -30.07 9.54
N GLY A 21 17.62 -30.35 10.84
CA GLY A 21 17.76 -29.36 11.91
C GLY A 21 19.07 -28.57 12.02
N LEU A 22 18.94 -27.39 12.65
CA LEU A 22 19.88 -26.80 13.59
C LEU A 22 19.24 -25.54 14.24
N ALA A 23 19.45 -25.43 15.56
CA ALA A 23 19.28 -24.29 16.48
C ALA A 23 18.00 -23.43 16.40
N VAL A 24 17.16 -23.57 17.43
CA VAL A 24 16.07 -22.63 17.76
C VAL A 24 16.68 -21.32 18.26
N VAL A 25 16.47 -20.25 17.50
CA VAL A 25 16.71 -18.87 17.96
C VAL A 25 15.34 -18.31 18.37
N PRO A 26 15.17 -17.65 19.53
CA PRO A 26 13.88 -17.14 19.95
C PRO A 26 13.37 -16.05 18.98
N ALA A 27 12.06 -16.01 18.79
CA ALA A 27 11.39 -14.95 18.07
C ALA A 27 11.55 -13.62 18.82
N GLU A 28 12.28 -12.68 18.23
CA GLU A 28 12.41 -11.32 18.73
C GLU A 28 11.29 -10.42 18.20
N ALA A 29 10.86 -9.50 19.06
CA ALA A 29 9.64 -8.72 18.97
C ALA A 29 9.60 -7.73 17.79
N ALA A 30 8.37 -7.29 17.47
CA ALA A 30 8.04 -6.32 16.43
C ALA A 30 8.97 -5.09 16.42
N PRO A 31 9.37 -4.58 15.23
CA PRO A 31 10.23 -3.42 15.15
C PRO A 31 9.53 -2.18 15.71
N GLN A 32 10.24 -1.49 16.62
CA GLN A 32 9.86 -0.20 17.17
C GLN A 32 9.89 0.88 16.08
N SER A 33 9.02 1.88 16.23
CA SER A 33 8.85 3.02 15.31
C SER A 33 10.15 3.82 15.12
N PRO A 34 10.39 4.42 13.93
CA PRO A 34 11.60 5.22 13.71
C PRO A 34 11.61 6.50 14.56
N VAL A 35 12.78 6.80 15.11
CA VAL A 35 13.13 8.05 15.80
C VAL A 35 13.21 9.20 14.79
N GLU A 36 12.45 10.26 15.01
CA GLU A 36 12.55 11.52 14.26
C GLU A 36 13.74 12.36 14.76
N ILE A 37 14.69 12.68 13.87
CA ILE A 37 15.74 13.69 14.13
C ILE A 37 15.29 15.01 13.51
N SER A 38 14.99 16.00 14.35
CA SER A 38 14.65 17.35 13.95
C SER A 38 15.91 18.14 13.55
N GLY A 39 16.04 18.49 12.26
CA GLY A 39 16.97 19.50 11.76
C GLY A 39 16.19 20.70 11.23
N LYS A 40 16.34 21.86 11.86
CA LYS A 40 15.83 23.14 11.34
C LYS A 40 16.64 23.59 10.13
N ALA A 41 15.97 23.97 9.03
CA ALA A 41 16.54 24.80 7.99
C ALA A 41 15.52 25.87 7.56
N ASN A 42 16.05 27.07 7.33
CA ASN A 42 15.39 28.37 7.19
C ASN A 42 14.39 28.49 6.04
N GLU A 43 13.39 29.33 6.30
CA GLU A 43 12.42 29.88 5.35
C GLU A 43 13.07 30.79 4.30
N ALA A 44 12.64 30.62 3.04
CA ALA A 44 12.65 31.69 2.05
C ALA A 44 11.49 31.46 1.03
N GLY A 45 10.45 32.28 1.17
CA GLY A 45 9.49 32.72 0.15
C GLY A 45 8.92 31.73 -0.86
N SER A 46 7.68 31.28 -0.64
CA SER A 46 6.77 30.84 -1.71
C SER A 46 5.35 31.36 -1.42
N ALA A 47 4.70 31.89 -2.44
CA ALA A 47 3.37 32.49 -2.37
C ALA A 47 2.34 31.53 -1.74
N LEU A 48 1.53 32.04 -0.82
CA LEU A 48 0.50 31.31 -0.09
C LEU A 48 -0.56 30.75 -1.05
N VAL A 49 -0.37 29.51 -1.52
CA VAL A 49 -1.47 28.68 -2.00
C VAL A 49 -2.21 28.23 -0.75
N GLN A 50 -3.41 28.78 -0.53
CA GLN A 50 -4.23 28.45 0.63
C GLN A 50 -4.65 26.97 0.55
N GLU A 51 -4.01 26.12 1.36
CA GLU A 51 -4.30 24.67 1.40
C GLU A 51 -5.79 24.45 1.65
N ARG A 52 -6.41 23.62 0.81
CA ARG A 52 -7.81 23.22 1.03
C ARG A 52 -7.84 22.09 2.04
N GLN A 53 -8.58 22.29 3.13
CA GLN A 53 -8.78 21.24 4.13
C GLN A 53 -9.32 19.95 3.49
N GLY A 54 -8.80 18.81 3.99
CA GLY A 54 -9.17 17.48 3.56
C GLY A 54 -10.62 17.10 3.85
N VAL A 55 -11.02 15.94 3.34
CA VAL A 55 -12.34 15.34 3.63
C VAL A 55 -12.35 14.66 4.99
N LYS A 56 -13.53 14.58 5.63
CA LYS A 56 -13.66 13.83 6.88
C LYS A 56 -13.64 12.34 6.60
N ILE A 57 -12.83 11.60 7.34
CA ILE A 57 -12.66 10.15 7.24
C ILE A 57 -13.01 9.52 8.60
N THR A 58 -13.83 8.47 8.57
CA THR A 58 -14.18 7.69 9.76
C THR A 58 -13.86 6.22 9.55
N ASN A 59 -13.49 5.53 10.63
CA ASN A 59 -13.23 4.09 10.60
C ASN A 59 -14.54 3.29 10.55
N HIS A 60 -14.57 2.27 9.70
CA HIS A 60 -15.58 1.21 9.71
C HIS A 60 -14.89 -0.13 9.88
N THR A 61 -15.56 -1.06 10.58
CA THR A 61 -15.00 -2.38 10.90
C THR A 61 -15.92 -3.48 10.40
N ILE A 62 -15.35 -4.52 9.78
CA ILE A 62 -15.99 -5.83 9.61
C ILE A 62 -15.27 -6.81 10.51
N GLU A 63 -15.99 -7.47 11.42
CA GLU A 63 -15.44 -8.48 12.31
C GLU A 63 -16.21 -9.79 12.15
N LYS A 64 -15.48 -10.91 12.06
CA LYS A 64 -16.04 -12.26 12.02
C LYS A 64 -15.14 -13.21 12.79
N LYS A 65 -15.76 -14.12 13.52
CA LYS A 65 -15.08 -15.19 14.24
C LYS A 65 -15.75 -16.53 13.90
N ILE A 66 -14.95 -17.48 13.45
CA ILE A 66 -15.32 -18.88 13.22
C ILE A 66 -14.32 -19.77 13.97
N PRO A 67 -14.60 -21.06 14.19
CA PRO A 67 -13.64 -21.95 14.87
C PRO A 67 -12.24 -21.93 14.24
N GLU A 68 -12.18 -21.85 12.91
CA GLU A 68 -10.94 -21.90 12.14
C GLU A 68 -10.21 -20.56 12.05
N ALA A 69 -10.87 -19.42 12.31
CA ALA A 69 -10.28 -18.11 12.08
C ALA A 69 -10.90 -16.94 12.86
N SER A 70 -10.05 -15.95 13.16
CA SER A 70 -10.42 -14.59 13.54
C SER A 70 -10.18 -13.63 12.37
N ILE A 71 -11.17 -12.81 12.04
CA ILE A 71 -11.11 -11.86 10.91
C ILE A 71 -11.55 -10.49 11.41
N LYS A 72 -10.67 -9.49 11.33
CA LYS A 72 -10.98 -8.08 11.64
C LYS A 72 -10.46 -7.17 10.55
N VAL A 73 -11.33 -6.35 9.98
CA VAL A 73 -10.98 -5.45 8.87
C VAL A 73 -11.47 -4.05 9.16
N ASP A 74 -10.52 -3.15 9.39
CA ASP A 74 -10.73 -1.71 9.47
C ASP A 74 -10.55 -1.08 8.07
N TYR A 75 -11.51 -0.26 7.64
CA TYR A 75 -11.49 0.40 6.34
C TYR A 75 -12.11 1.81 6.40
N PRO A 76 -11.69 2.74 5.50
CA PRO A 76 -12.11 4.13 5.58
C PRO A 76 -13.49 4.37 4.99
N GLN A 77 -14.21 5.34 5.56
CA GLN A 77 -15.44 5.90 5.02
C GLN A 77 -15.32 7.44 4.93
N LEU A 78 -15.50 7.98 3.73
CA LEU A 78 -15.47 9.43 3.48
C LEU A 78 -16.81 10.09 3.74
N SER A 79 -16.77 11.32 4.23
CA SER A 79 -17.90 12.24 4.33
C SER A 79 -17.47 13.67 4.03
N GLY A 80 -18.44 14.56 3.76
CA GLY A 80 -18.18 15.98 3.52
C GLY A 80 -17.81 16.34 2.07
N LEU A 81 -17.73 15.38 1.15
CA LEU A 81 -17.52 15.70 -0.27
C LEU A 81 -18.71 16.48 -0.87
N LYS A 82 -18.39 17.48 -1.71
CA LYS A 82 -19.36 18.29 -2.46
C LYS A 82 -20.22 17.40 -3.37
N HIS A 83 -19.58 16.51 -4.13
CA HIS A 83 -20.26 15.59 -5.03
C HIS A 83 -20.55 14.25 -4.32
N LYS A 84 -21.82 14.04 -3.93
CA LYS A 84 -22.23 12.81 -3.22
C LYS A 84 -22.08 11.54 -4.06
N SER A 85 -22.17 11.62 -5.38
CA SER A 85 -21.89 10.50 -6.29
C SER A 85 -20.43 10.05 -6.20
N VAL A 86 -19.49 11.01 -6.19
CA VAL A 86 -18.05 10.76 -6.01
C VAL A 86 -17.77 10.13 -4.65
N GLN A 87 -18.36 10.67 -3.58
CA GLN A 87 -18.25 10.10 -2.23
C GLN A 87 -18.70 8.63 -2.20
N LYS A 88 -19.88 8.33 -2.76
CA LYS A 88 -20.42 6.97 -2.84
C LYS A 88 -19.52 6.04 -3.64
N LYS A 89 -18.94 6.51 -4.75
CA LYS A 89 -18.03 5.74 -5.59
C LYS A 89 -16.77 5.32 -4.81
N ILE A 90 -16.12 6.26 -4.13
CA ILE A 90 -14.89 5.98 -3.36
C ILE A 90 -15.20 5.07 -2.17
N ASN A 91 -16.25 5.37 -1.39
CA ASN A 91 -16.65 4.52 -0.26
C ASN A 91 -17.04 3.10 -0.69
N LYS A 92 -17.69 2.96 -1.85
CA LYS A 92 -17.99 1.64 -2.43
C LYS A 92 -16.72 0.86 -2.73
N LEU A 93 -15.68 1.50 -3.27
CA LEU A 93 -14.40 0.84 -3.54
C LEU A 93 -13.76 0.30 -2.24
N PHE A 94 -13.69 1.12 -1.18
CA PHE A 94 -13.14 0.69 0.12
C PHE A 94 -13.92 -0.48 0.71
N LYS A 95 -15.25 -0.39 0.71
CA LYS A 95 -16.12 -1.47 1.19
C LYS A 95 -15.95 -2.75 0.38
N VAL A 96 -15.89 -2.67 -0.95
CA VAL A 96 -15.70 -3.85 -1.81
C VAL A 96 -14.34 -4.51 -1.56
N LYS A 97 -13.27 -3.74 -1.35
CA LYS A 97 -11.96 -4.31 -1.00
C LYS A 97 -11.99 -5.04 0.34
N ALA A 98 -12.56 -4.42 1.37
CA ALA A 98 -12.73 -5.03 2.69
C ALA A 98 -13.58 -6.32 2.62
N GLU A 99 -14.73 -6.28 1.95
CA GLU A 99 -15.61 -7.44 1.78
C GLU A 99 -14.94 -8.57 0.99
N LYS A 100 -14.15 -8.23 -0.03
CA LYS A 100 -13.40 -9.22 -0.81
C LYS A 100 -12.33 -9.91 0.04
N PHE A 101 -11.59 -9.17 0.86
CA PHE A 101 -10.61 -9.74 1.77
C PHE A 101 -11.28 -10.69 2.79
N VAL A 102 -12.38 -10.25 3.42
CA VAL A 102 -13.17 -11.10 4.34
C VAL A 102 -13.70 -12.36 3.65
N ALA A 103 -14.21 -12.25 2.42
CA ALA A 103 -14.73 -13.39 1.67
C ALA A 103 -13.62 -14.41 1.35
N ASN A 104 -12.43 -13.92 0.95
CA ASN A 104 -11.28 -14.77 0.69
C ASN A 104 -10.77 -15.45 1.97
N ALA A 105 -10.63 -14.71 3.08
CA ALA A 105 -10.24 -15.24 4.38
C ALA A 105 -11.18 -16.35 4.85
N LEU A 106 -12.50 -16.14 4.75
CA LEU A 106 -13.49 -17.17 5.08
C LEU A 106 -13.39 -18.40 4.18
N LYS A 107 -13.12 -18.21 2.89
CA LYS A 107 -12.98 -19.32 1.94
C LYS A 107 -11.74 -20.15 2.24
N GLU A 108 -10.62 -19.49 2.50
CA GLU A 108 -9.34 -20.13 2.82
C GLU A 108 -9.42 -20.87 4.17
N ALA A 109 -9.90 -20.21 5.23
CA ALA A 109 -10.04 -20.81 6.54
C ALA A 109 -10.91 -22.08 6.55
N LYS A 110 -11.99 -22.10 5.76
CA LYS A 110 -12.87 -23.28 5.63
C LYS A 110 -12.29 -24.40 4.76
N ALA A 111 -11.34 -24.09 3.88
CA ALA A 111 -10.68 -25.09 3.03
C ALA A 111 -9.45 -25.71 3.72
N GLY A 112 -8.86 -25.00 4.69
CA GLY A 112 -7.74 -25.49 5.49
C GLY A 112 -8.15 -26.51 6.57
N GLN A 113 -7.14 -27.11 7.21
CA GLN A 113 -7.34 -27.79 8.49
C GLN A 113 -7.49 -26.73 9.60
N PRO A 114 -8.24 -27.01 10.68
CA PRO A 114 -8.80 -25.97 11.57
C PRO A 114 -7.79 -25.24 12.47
N SER A 115 -6.48 -25.34 12.24
CA SER A 115 -5.49 -24.66 13.07
C SER A 115 -4.12 -24.53 12.43
N THR A 116 -3.34 -23.57 12.93
CA THR A 116 -1.88 -23.51 12.74
C THR A 116 -1.21 -24.75 13.34
N GLN A 117 0.10 -24.93 13.11
CA GLN A 117 0.90 -26.00 13.72
C GLN A 117 0.79 -26.05 15.26
N SER A 118 0.51 -24.92 15.90
CA SER A 118 0.35 -24.80 17.36
C SER A 118 -1.10 -24.95 17.84
N GLY A 119 -2.05 -25.26 16.96
CA GLY A 119 -3.47 -25.42 17.33
C GLY A 119 -4.27 -24.12 17.38
N ASN A 120 -3.70 -22.98 16.99
CA ASN A 120 -4.39 -21.69 17.01
C ASN A 120 -5.25 -21.48 15.75
N PRO A 121 -6.39 -20.77 15.84
CA PRO A 121 -7.13 -20.32 14.66
C PRO A 121 -6.27 -19.43 13.76
N TYR A 122 -6.59 -19.40 12.46
CA TYR A 122 -5.98 -18.46 11.54
C TYR A 122 -6.35 -17.01 11.89
N GLU A 123 -5.48 -16.08 11.58
CA GLU A 123 -5.68 -14.66 11.82
C GLU A 123 -5.66 -13.88 10.50
N TYR A 124 -6.67 -13.04 10.29
CA TYR A 124 -6.77 -12.16 9.15
C TYR A 124 -7.08 -10.74 9.62
N VAL A 125 -6.18 -9.81 9.30
CA VAL A 125 -6.29 -8.42 9.74
C VAL A 125 -6.19 -7.49 8.54
N GLY A 126 -7.21 -6.65 8.35
CA GLY A 126 -7.18 -5.55 7.40
C GLY A 126 -7.05 -4.22 8.14
N THR A 127 -6.12 -3.36 7.73
CA THR A 127 -5.97 -1.99 8.27
C THR A 127 -5.75 -0.98 7.14
N TYR A 128 -5.80 0.30 7.47
CA TYR A 128 -5.41 1.36 6.54
C TYR A 128 -4.72 2.52 7.26
N LYS A 129 -3.96 3.31 6.51
CA LYS A 129 -3.38 4.57 6.96
C LYS A 129 -3.58 5.65 5.93
N VAL A 130 -4.20 6.76 6.33
CA VAL A 130 -4.29 7.98 5.50
C VAL A 130 -2.95 8.69 5.55
N THR A 131 -2.35 8.90 4.37
CA THR A 131 -1.02 9.50 4.22
C THR A 131 -1.07 10.90 3.62
N TYR A 132 -2.16 11.24 2.93
CA TYR A 132 -2.40 12.57 2.38
C TYR A 132 -3.91 12.86 2.29
N ASN A 133 -4.35 14.04 2.71
CA ASN A 133 -5.76 14.44 2.67
C ASN A 133 -5.88 15.98 2.66
N ARG A 134 -5.50 16.59 1.55
CA ARG A 134 -5.59 18.04 1.31
C ARG A 134 -5.63 18.33 -0.19
N ASP A 135 -5.89 19.57 -0.58
CA ASP A 135 -5.79 20.06 -1.96
C ASP A 135 -6.55 19.26 -3.03
N GLY A 136 -7.66 18.64 -2.63
CA GLY A 136 -8.47 17.79 -3.53
C GLY A 136 -7.85 16.43 -3.84
N GLY A 137 -6.75 16.07 -3.17
CA GLY A 137 -6.16 14.75 -3.16
C GLY A 137 -6.48 13.97 -1.88
N LEU A 138 -6.62 12.65 -2.01
CA LEU A 138 -6.63 11.72 -0.89
C LEU A 138 -5.69 10.58 -1.22
N SER A 139 -4.70 10.32 -0.39
CA SER A 139 -3.85 9.12 -0.49
C SER A 139 -3.83 8.36 0.83
N LEU A 140 -3.84 7.05 0.70
CA LEU A 140 -3.77 6.10 1.81
C LEU A 140 -3.20 4.78 1.31
N TYR A 141 -2.77 3.94 2.23
CA TYR A 141 -2.52 2.53 1.94
C TYR A 141 -3.41 1.63 2.79
N GLN A 142 -3.67 0.42 2.30
CA GLN A 142 -4.37 -0.64 3.02
C GLN A 142 -3.46 -1.87 3.16
N ASP A 143 -3.37 -2.40 4.37
CA ASP A 143 -2.57 -3.58 4.67
C ASP A 143 -3.50 -4.76 4.93
N TRP A 144 -3.25 -5.85 4.21
CA TRP A 144 -4.00 -7.10 4.27
C TRP A 144 -3.10 -8.20 4.82
N TYR A 145 -3.19 -8.45 6.11
CA TYR A 145 -2.39 -9.43 6.84
C TYR A 145 -3.13 -10.76 6.96
N SER A 146 -2.40 -11.86 6.75
CA SER A 146 -2.86 -13.21 7.03
C SER A 146 -1.79 -14.01 7.76
N TYR A 147 -2.22 -14.75 8.79
CA TYR A 147 -1.42 -15.80 9.43
C TYR A 147 -2.21 -17.10 9.46
N THR A 148 -1.75 -18.06 8.68
CA THR A 148 -2.36 -19.39 8.53
C THR A 148 -1.43 -20.50 9.04
N GLY A 149 -0.40 -20.14 9.82
CA GLY A 149 0.64 -21.02 10.35
C GLY A 149 2.03 -20.69 9.81
N GLY A 150 3.03 -21.47 10.22
CA GLY A 150 4.44 -21.23 9.90
C GLY A 150 5.11 -20.22 10.84
N ALA A 151 6.30 -19.75 10.45
CA ALA A 151 7.14 -18.91 11.30
C ALA A 151 6.57 -17.50 11.55
N HIS A 152 5.86 -16.91 10.58
CA HIS A 152 5.23 -15.60 10.70
C HIS A 152 4.09 -15.45 9.68
N GLY A 153 3.28 -14.40 9.85
CA GLY A 153 2.27 -14.02 8.86
C GLY A 153 2.83 -13.21 7.70
N ILE A 154 2.01 -12.99 6.68
CA ILE A 154 2.34 -12.21 5.49
C ILE A 154 1.36 -11.04 5.35
N THR A 155 1.87 -9.88 4.94
CA THR A 155 1.05 -8.70 4.64
C THR A 155 1.23 -8.34 3.18
N VAL A 156 0.12 -8.04 2.50
CA VAL A 156 0.11 -7.36 1.19
C VAL A 156 -0.36 -5.93 1.40
N ARG A 157 0.33 -4.96 0.79
CA ARG A 157 -0.01 -3.53 0.88
C ARG A 157 -0.55 -3.01 -0.45
N ASP A 158 -1.71 -2.38 -0.42
CA ASP A 158 -2.29 -1.63 -1.53
C ASP A 158 -2.13 -0.12 -1.32
N GLY A 159 -1.47 0.58 -2.24
CA GLY A 159 -1.45 2.05 -2.27
C GLY A 159 -2.62 2.60 -3.09
N LEU A 160 -3.33 3.60 -2.56
CA LEU A 160 -4.52 4.19 -3.19
C LEU A 160 -4.47 5.71 -3.13
N THR A 161 -4.42 6.36 -4.30
CA THR A 161 -4.41 7.82 -4.43
C THR A 161 -5.57 8.27 -5.31
N PHE A 162 -6.44 9.13 -4.77
CA PHE A 162 -7.64 9.62 -5.43
C PHE A 162 -7.55 11.10 -5.75
N TRP A 163 -8.02 11.46 -6.94
CA TRP A 163 -8.45 12.82 -7.23
C TRP A 163 -9.92 12.98 -6.81
N LEU A 164 -10.18 13.83 -5.81
CA LEU A 164 -11.48 13.93 -5.15
C LEU A 164 -12.54 14.70 -5.96
N ASP A 165 -12.17 15.42 -7.02
CA ASP A 165 -13.12 16.16 -7.87
C ASP A 165 -14.08 15.21 -8.60
N ASN A 166 -13.56 14.08 -9.12
CA ASN A 166 -14.36 13.05 -9.81
C ASN A 166 -14.21 11.63 -9.24
N GLY A 167 -13.41 11.46 -8.19
CA GLY A 167 -13.14 10.17 -7.55
C GLY A 167 -12.40 9.18 -8.45
N LYS A 168 -11.49 9.67 -9.30
CA LYS A 168 -10.59 8.83 -10.06
C LYS A 168 -9.48 8.32 -9.15
N LEU A 169 -9.25 7.02 -9.18
CA LEU A 169 -8.05 6.40 -8.62
C LEU A 169 -6.92 6.63 -9.62
N LEU A 170 -5.88 7.35 -9.21
CA LEU A 170 -4.78 7.78 -10.07
C LEU A 170 -3.68 6.73 -10.14
N THR A 171 -3.18 6.47 -11.34
CA THR A 171 -1.87 5.83 -11.50
C THR A 171 -0.76 6.83 -11.18
N LEU A 172 0.47 6.34 -10.94
CA LEU A 172 1.62 7.23 -10.74
C LEU A 172 1.88 8.10 -11.97
N ASP A 173 1.71 7.55 -13.19
CA ASP A 173 1.83 8.28 -14.46
C ASP A 173 0.85 9.46 -14.55
N GLU A 174 -0.39 9.27 -14.08
CA GLU A 174 -1.41 10.32 -14.09
C GLU A 174 -1.14 11.41 -13.06
N LEU A 175 -0.66 11.02 -11.88
CA LEU A 175 -0.25 11.94 -10.82
C LEU A 175 0.94 12.80 -11.28
N LEU A 176 1.93 12.17 -11.92
CA LEU A 176 3.17 12.80 -12.38
C LEU A 176 3.13 13.22 -13.86
N ARG A 177 1.94 13.38 -14.45
CA ARG A 177 1.73 13.67 -15.88
C ARG A 177 2.45 14.91 -16.42
N ALA A 178 2.85 15.84 -15.56
CA ALA A 178 3.63 17.04 -15.93
C ALA A 178 5.11 16.72 -16.18
N ASN A 179 5.56 15.52 -15.80
CA ASN A 179 6.88 14.97 -16.10
C ASN A 179 6.74 13.50 -16.55
N PRO A 180 6.46 13.23 -17.83
CA PRO A 180 6.34 11.85 -18.33
C PRO A 180 7.64 11.03 -18.22
N ASN A 181 8.78 11.69 -18.03
CA ASN A 181 10.10 11.06 -17.95
C ASN A 181 10.56 10.81 -16.50
N TYR A 182 9.69 10.96 -15.49
CA TYR A 182 10.08 10.84 -14.07
C TYR A 182 10.80 9.53 -13.72
N ARG A 183 10.61 8.44 -14.48
CA ARG A 183 11.34 7.17 -14.33
C ARG A 183 12.85 7.33 -14.48
N SER A 184 13.33 8.24 -15.32
CA SER A 184 14.78 8.51 -15.45
C SER A 184 15.39 9.13 -14.19
N ILE A 185 14.56 9.60 -13.26
CA ILE A 185 14.96 10.13 -11.95
C ILE A 185 14.86 9.04 -10.89
N VAL A 186 13.70 8.37 -10.80
CA VAL A 186 13.44 7.45 -9.68
C VAL A 186 14.10 6.08 -9.84
N ASP A 187 14.20 5.52 -11.05
CA ASP A 187 14.76 4.18 -11.25
C ASP A 187 16.25 4.12 -10.84
N PRO A 188 17.14 5.06 -11.23
CA PRO A 188 18.53 5.03 -10.79
C PRO A 188 18.69 5.19 -9.28
N GLU A 189 17.86 6.03 -8.64
CA GLU A 189 17.94 6.27 -7.20
C GLU A 189 17.49 5.05 -6.39
N ILE A 190 16.43 4.37 -6.82
CA ILE A 190 15.98 3.11 -6.22
C ILE A 190 17.04 2.03 -6.42
N ALA A 191 17.55 1.88 -7.65
CA ALA A 191 18.55 0.88 -7.97
C ALA A 191 19.80 1.05 -7.11
N LYS A 192 20.29 2.29 -6.96
CA LYS A 192 21.43 2.62 -6.10
C LYS A 192 21.18 2.22 -4.64
N LYS A 193 20.05 2.67 -4.06
CA LYS A 193 19.73 2.37 -2.66
C LYS A 193 19.57 0.87 -2.41
N LEU A 194 18.95 0.13 -3.33
CA LEU A 194 18.86 -1.32 -3.24
C LEU A 194 20.24 -1.99 -3.32
N GLN A 195 21.11 -1.56 -4.24
CA GLN A 195 22.47 -2.09 -4.35
C GLN A 195 23.32 -1.86 -3.09
N GLU A 196 23.11 -0.75 -2.39
CA GLU A 196 23.77 -0.42 -1.13
C GLU A 196 23.17 -1.16 0.07
N THR A 197 22.03 -1.85 -0.09
CA THR A 197 21.33 -2.54 1.00
C THR A 197 21.81 -3.99 1.13
N GLU A 198 22.32 -4.35 2.30
CA GLU A 198 22.68 -5.73 2.62
C GLU A 198 21.46 -6.66 2.53
N GLY A 199 21.62 -7.82 1.90
CA GLY A 199 20.53 -8.77 1.67
C GLY A 199 19.69 -8.52 0.42
N TYR A 200 20.02 -7.51 -0.39
CA TYR A 200 19.37 -7.28 -1.68
C TYR A 200 19.45 -8.51 -2.61
N PHE A 201 18.28 -8.95 -3.09
CA PHE A 201 18.15 -10.12 -3.97
C PHE A 201 18.59 -9.88 -5.42
N GLY A 202 18.85 -8.62 -5.79
CA GLY A 202 19.24 -8.25 -7.15
C GLY A 202 18.05 -8.02 -8.11
N ASN A 203 18.37 -7.82 -9.38
CA ASN A 203 17.43 -7.79 -10.52
C ASN A 203 16.41 -6.65 -10.60
N PHE A 204 16.44 -5.63 -9.73
CA PHE A 204 15.70 -4.40 -9.97
C PHE A 204 16.19 -3.75 -11.28
N LYS A 205 15.23 -3.42 -12.16
CA LYS A 205 15.50 -2.76 -13.45
C LYS A 205 14.71 -1.47 -13.60
N THR A 206 13.46 -1.47 -13.15
CA THR A 206 12.55 -0.35 -13.23
C THR A 206 11.39 -0.59 -12.29
N ILE A 207 10.75 0.49 -11.82
CA ILE A 207 9.47 0.44 -11.12
C ILE A 207 8.30 -0.02 -12.01
N GLY A 208 8.50 -0.13 -13.33
CA GLY A 208 7.50 -0.62 -14.28
C GLY A 208 6.38 0.39 -14.56
N SER A 209 5.33 -0.06 -15.25
CA SER A 209 4.21 0.80 -15.70
C SER A 209 3.16 1.08 -14.62
N ASN A 210 3.04 0.21 -13.61
CA ASN A 210 2.06 0.35 -12.54
C ASN A 210 2.69 0.11 -11.16
N PRO A 211 3.65 0.95 -10.75
CA PRO A 211 4.30 0.81 -9.46
C PRO A 211 3.33 1.04 -8.31
N SER A 212 3.58 0.36 -7.19
CA SER A 212 2.85 0.61 -5.95
C SER A 212 3.38 1.89 -5.32
N TYR A 213 2.48 2.80 -4.96
CA TYR A 213 2.86 4.08 -4.39
C TYR A 213 1.75 4.65 -3.50
N TYR A 214 2.12 5.61 -2.65
CA TYR A 214 1.19 6.51 -1.98
C TYR A 214 1.79 7.92 -1.93
N VAL A 215 0.94 8.94 -1.79
CA VAL A 215 1.37 10.32 -1.57
C VAL A 215 1.48 10.55 -0.07
N LYS A 216 2.55 11.20 0.35
CA LYS A 216 2.77 11.63 1.73
C LYS A 216 3.50 12.96 1.69
N ASP A 217 3.12 13.88 2.57
CA ASP A 217 3.71 15.21 2.64
C ASP A 217 3.70 15.90 1.26
N GLU A 218 4.84 16.40 0.80
CA GLU A 218 5.01 17.05 -0.50
C GLU A 218 5.73 16.14 -1.50
N GLY A 219 5.38 14.85 -1.53
CA GLY A 219 5.99 13.89 -2.45
C GLY A 219 5.25 12.57 -2.58
N VAL A 220 5.90 11.63 -3.28
CA VAL A 220 5.42 10.26 -3.45
C VAL A 220 6.37 9.29 -2.77
N THR A 221 5.81 8.28 -2.11
CA THR A 221 6.55 7.09 -1.68
C THR A 221 6.21 5.96 -2.64
N ILE A 222 7.22 5.48 -3.36
CA ILE A 222 7.14 4.23 -4.13
C ILE A 222 7.57 3.10 -3.20
N PHE A 223 6.84 1.99 -3.20
CA PHE A 223 7.15 0.86 -2.32
C PHE A 223 7.07 -0.48 -3.04
N PHE A 224 7.77 -1.46 -2.50
CA PHE A 224 7.78 -2.84 -2.97
C PHE A 224 7.18 -3.78 -1.91
N GLN A 225 6.62 -4.90 -2.35
CA GLN A 225 6.01 -5.87 -1.44
C GLN A 225 7.09 -6.58 -0.61
N LEU A 226 6.65 -7.19 0.50
CA LEU A 226 7.50 -8.08 1.28
C LEU A 226 8.13 -9.14 0.36
N TYR A 227 9.43 -9.38 0.54
CA TYR A 227 10.23 -10.32 -0.26
C TYR A 227 10.45 -9.99 -1.74
N GLU A 228 9.98 -8.84 -2.23
CA GLU A 228 10.16 -8.52 -3.65
C GLU A 228 11.63 -8.27 -4.00
N TYR A 229 12.34 -7.49 -3.18
CA TYR A 229 13.76 -7.18 -3.36
C TYR A 229 14.61 -7.40 -2.10
N LEU A 230 14.00 -7.48 -0.93
CA LEU A 230 14.69 -7.57 0.35
C LEU A 230 14.07 -8.65 1.25
N PRO A 231 14.83 -9.21 2.21
CA PRO A 231 14.32 -10.11 3.24
C PRO A 231 13.20 -9.47 4.07
N TYR A 232 12.34 -10.31 4.66
CA TYR A 232 11.18 -9.90 5.47
C TYR A 232 11.48 -8.83 6.52
N VAL A 233 12.66 -8.90 7.16
CA VAL A 233 13.06 -8.01 8.26
C VAL A 233 13.09 -6.53 7.85
N PHE A 234 13.25 -6.24 6.56
CA PHE A 234 13.22 -4.89 6.02
C PHE A 234 11.79 -4.35 5.84
N GLY A 235 10.77 -5.17 6.05
CA GLY A 235 9.38 -4.81 5.79
C GLY A 235 9.15 -4.48 4.31
N PHE A 236 8.30 -3.50 4.05
CA PHE A 236 8.09 -2.95 2.71
C PHE A 236 9.22 -1.96 2.41
N PRO A 237 10.08 -2.20 1.40
CA PRO A 237 11.08 -1.22 1.00
C PRO A 237 10.36 0.02 0.45
N GLU A 238 10.62 1.19 1.04
CA GLU A 238 9.95 2.45 0.71
C GLU A 238 10.95 3.52 0.25
N PHE A 239 10.63 4.20 -0.85
CA PHE A 239 11.47 5.21 -1.48
C PHE A 239 10.67 6.49 -1.69
N TYR A 240 10.97 7.51 -0.88
CA TYR A 240 10.33 8.81 -0.95
C TYR A 240 11.03 9.74 -1.95
N PHE A 241 10.23 10.44 -2.74
CA PHE A 241 10.64 11.44 -3.72
C PHE A 241 9.79 12.70 -3.58
N PRO A 242 10.39 13.85 -3.23
CA PRO A 242 9.69 15.12 -3.20
C PRO A 242 9.13 15.50 -4.58
N PHE A 243 7.95 16.12 -4.63
CA PHE A 243 7.39 16.65 -5.87
C PHE A 243 8.30 17.68 -6.53
N SER A 244 9.08 18.44 -5.77
CA SER A 244 10.08 19.38 -6.30
C SER A 244 11.17 18.73 -7.15
N GLN A 245 11.42 17.43 -6.96
CA GLN A 245 12.36 16.64 -7.76
C GLN A 245 11.67 16.05 -9.00
N LEU A 246 10.36 15.81 -8.92
CA LEU A 246 9.61 15.07 -9.94
C LEU A 246 8.77 15.94 -10.86
N LEU A 247 8.45 17.17 -10.48
CA LEU A 247 7.51 18.04 -11.19
C LEU A 247 8.12 19.44 -11.41
N PRO A 248 7.70 20.16 -12.47
CA PRO A 248 8.06 21.56 -12.64
C PRO A 248 7.65 22.41 -11.42
N PRO A 249 8.43 23.45 -11.06
CA PRO A 249 8.10 24.33 -9.94
C PRO A 249 6.66 24.88 -10.01
N GLY A 250 5.96 24.85 -8.89
CA GLY A 250 4.57 25.34 -8.78
C GLY A 250 3.49 24.38 -9.31
N THR A 251 3.86 23.18 -9.77
CA THR A 251 2.88 22.18 -10.23
C THR A 251 2.11 21.58 -9.05
N ASN A 252 0.77 21.68 -9.08
CA ASN A 252 -0.09 20.89 -8.21
C ASN A 252 -0.40 19.52 -8.87
N PRO A 253 0.03 18.39 -8.29
CA PRO A 253 -0.19 17.06 -8.88
C PRO A 253 -1.68 16.68 -8.97
N PHE A 254 -2.55 17.29 -8.14
CA PHE A 254 -3.99 17.07 -8.11
C PHE A 254 -4.81 18.09 -8.91
N ASP A 255 -4.18 19.04 -9.60
CA ASP A 255 -4.88 19.99 -10.47
C ASP A 255 -5.01 19.47 -11.91
N PHE A 256 -6.10 18.76 -12.18
CA PHE A 256 -6.43 18.27 -13.53
C PHE A 256 -7.30 19.26 -14.33
N LYS A 257 -7.56 20.47 -13.82
CA LYS A 257 -8.43 21.47 -14.50
C LYS A 257 -7.69 22.30 -15.53
N THR A 258 -6.36 22.35 -15.45
CA THR A 258 -5.51 22.96 -16.47
C THR A 258 -5.17 21.94 -17.55
N ARG A 259 -6.09 21.73 -18.50
CA ARG A 259 -5.84 21.28 -19.88
C ARG A 259 -7.11 21.34 -20.71
#